data_AF-A0A4Q6BYU0-F1
#
_entry.id   AF-A0A4Q6BYU0-F1
#
_cell.length_a   1.000
_cell.length_b   1.000
_cell.length_c   1.000
_cell.angle_alpha   90.00
_cell.angle_beta   90.00
_cell.angle_gamma   90.00
#
_symmetry.space_group_name_H-M   'P 1'
#
loop_
_entity.id
_entity.type
_entity.pdbx_description
1 polymer ?
#
loop_
_entity_poly.entity_id
_entity_poly.type
_entity_poly.pdbx_seq_one_letter_code
_entity_poly.pdbx_strand_id
1 'polypeptide(L)'
;MDVVQDDARAWLARQPAGGFDLAFVDPPFDAALWQPALDALLPALAPGAWLYLESPAGHAPALPPGWELHRHGDTREVRYALYRAPGRRVADTLNGNVSVAIPE
;
A
#
# COMPACT_ATOMS: atom_id res chain seq x y z
N MET A 1 -13.05 -15.46 -10.03
CA MET A 1 -13.49 -14.10 -9.73
C MET A 1 -14.54 -14.23 -8.65
N ASP A 2 -14.30 -13.61 -7.49
CA ASP A 2 -15.15 -13.71 -6.32
C ASP A 2 -15.79 -12.34 -6.05
N VAL A 3 -17.03 -12.32 -5.59
CA VAL A 3 -17.76 -11.09 -5.23
C VAL A 3 -18.37 -11.32 -3.87
N VAL A 4 -18.02 -10.46 -2.91
CA VAL A 4 -18.48 -10.54 -1.52
C VAL A 4 -19.31 -9.32 -1.19
N GLN A 5 -20.52 -9.52 -0.67
CA GLN A 5 -21.35 -8.47 -0.11
C GLN A 5 -21.16 -8.42 1.42
N ASP A 6 -20.28 -7.56 1.90
CA ASP A 6 -19.92 -7.43 3.33
C ASP A 6 -19.43 -5.98 3.62
N ASP A 7 -19.25 -5.63 4.89
CA ASP A 7 -18.48 -4.44 5.27
C ASP A 7 -17.00 -4.68 4.91
N ALA A 8 -16.45 -3.81 4.07
CA ALA A 8 -15.10 -3.98 3.55
C ALA A 8 -14.03 -4.10 4.65
N ARG A 9 -14.16 -3.38 5.76
CA ARG A 9 -13.18 -3.43 6.87
C ARG A 9 -13.32 -4.73 7.64
N ALA A 10 -14.55 -5.14 7.93
CA ALA A 10 -14.83 -6.41 8.59
C ALA A 10 -14.37 -7.60 7.75
N TRP A 11 -14.46 -7.50 6.42
CA TRP A 11 -13.93 -8.49 5.50
C TRP A 11 -12.40 -8.48 5.46
N LEU A 12 -11.77 -7.31 5.36
CA LEU A 12 -10.31 -7.12 5.36
C LEU A 12 -9.66 -7.67 6.64
N ALA A 13 -10.30 -7.48 7.79
CA ALA A 13 -9.83 -7.99 9.08
C ALA A 13 -9.72 -9.53 9.15
N ARG A 14 -10.39 -10.25 8.23
CA ARG A 14 -10.33 -11.72 8.13
C ARG A 14 -9.32 -12.21 7.09
N GLN A 15 -8.73 -11.32 6.31
CA GLN A 15 -7.81 -11.69 5.24
C GLN A 15 -6.41 -11.97 5.79
N PRO A 16 -5.64 -12.86 5.16
CA PRO A 16 -4.25 -13.06 5.52
C PRO A 16 -3.43 -11.78 5.27
N ALA A 17 -2.45 -11.54 6.13
CA ALA A 17 -1.50 -10.45 5.95
C ALA A 17 -0.70 -10.66 4.65
N GLY A 18 -0.49 -9.59 3.89
CA GLY A 18 0.25 -9.65 2.62
C GLY A 18 -0.41 -10.45 1.50
N GLY A 19 -1.73 -10.66 1.55
CA GLY A 19 -2.48 -11.43 0.55
C GLY A 19 -2.78 -10.69 -0.76
N PHE A 20 -2.59 -9.37 -0.82
CA PHE A 20 -2.97 -8.56 -1.98
C PHE A 20 -1.80 -7.71 -2.53
N ASP A 21 -1.57 -7.80 -3.84
CA ASP A 21 -0.55 -7.00 -4.54
C ASP A 21 -1.05 -5.63 -5.02
N LEU A 22 -2.37 -5.43 -5.06
CA LEU A 22 -3.00 -4.20 -5.52
C LEU A 22 -4.35 -4.00 -4.81
N ALA A 23 -4.59 -2.79 -4.32
CA ALA A 23 -5.90 -2.38 -3.80
C ALA A 23 -6.36 -1.05 -4.40
N PHE A 24 -7.67 -0.97 -4.64
CA PHE A 24 -8.38 0.24 -5.04
C PHE A 24 -9.29 0.67 -3.89
N VAL A 25 -9.12 1.90 -3.41
CA VAL A 25 -9.77 2.42 -2.21
C VAL A 25 -10.50 3.71 -2.55
N ASP A 26 -11.83 3.62 -2.61
CA ASP A 26 -12.75 4.74 -2.82
C ASP A 26 -13.91 4.64 -1.81
N PRO A 27 -13.68 4.97 -0.53
CA PRO A 27 -14.74 5.01 0.46
C PRO A 27 -15.61 6.26 0.24
N PRO A 28 -16.91 6.21 0.60
CA PRO A 28 -17.83 7.32 0.39
C PRO A 28 -17.35 8.60 1.09
N PHE A 29 -17.44 9.73 0.37
CA PHE A 29 -16.72 10.94 0.77
C PHE A 29 -17.13 11.53 2.14
N ASP A 30 -18.40 11.40 2.49
CA ASP A 30 -19.02 12.05 3.67
C ASP A 30 -18.83 11.28 4.99
N ALA A 31 -18.23 10.09 4.97
CA ALA A 31 -18.28 9.16 6.11
C ALA A 31 -17.00 9.10 6.97
N ALA A 32 -15.99 9.95 6.68
CA ALA A 32 -14.69 9.95 7.36
C ALA A 32 -14.02 8.55 7.40
N LEU A 33 -14.21 7.74 6.35
CA LEU A 33 -13.85 6.32 6.35
C LEU A 33 -12.44 6.01 5.84
N TRP A 34 -11.67 6.99 5.33
CA TRP A 34 -10.32 6.72 4.80
C TRP A 34 -9.37 6.11 5.82
N GLN A 35 -9.20 6.75 6.98
CA GLN A 35 -8.29 6.25 7.99
C GLN A 35 -8.68 4.83 8.46
N PRO A 36 -9.94 4.55 8.86
CA PRO A 36 -10.30 3.19 9.28
C PRO A 36 -10.26 2.17 8.15
N ALA A 37 -10.48 2.56 6.89
CA ALA A 37 -10.30 1.67 5.74
C ALA A 37 -8.83 1.33 5.52
N LEU A 38 -7.94 2.34 5.60
CA LEU A 38 -6.50 2.15 5.49
C LEU A 38 -5.96 1.30 6.63
N ASP A 39 -6.36 1.56 7.87
CA ASP A 39 -5.91 0.78 9.03
C ASP A 39 -6.24 -0.71 8.89
N ALA A 40 -7.41 -1.04 8.31
CA ALA A 40 -7.80 -2.42 8.01
C ALA A 40 -7.09 -3.01 6.79
N LEU A 41 -6.81 -2.19 5.77
CA LEU A 41 -6.25 -2.65 4.49
C LEU A 41 -4.73 -2.84 4.53
N LEU A 42 -4.00 -1.90 5.12
CA LEU A 42 -2.53 -1.86 5.05
C LEU A 42 -1.85 -3.17 5.50
N PRO A 43 -2.32 -3.89 6.55
CA PRO A 43 -1.76 -5.19 6.93
C PRO A 43 -2.00 -6.31 5.90
N ALA A 44 -3.08 -6.22 5.12
CA ALA A 44 -3.44 -7.20 4.10
C ALA A 44 -2.65 -7.02 2.80
N LEU A 45 -1.96 -5.88 2.62
CA LEU A 45 -1.17 -5.59 1.43
C LEU A 45 0.22 -6.23 1.49
N ALA A 46 0.64 -6.81 0.36
CA ALA A 46 1.95 -7.41 0.21
C ALA A 46 3.07 -6.35 0.22
N PRO A 47 4.31 -6.70 0.59
CA PRO A 47 5.45 -5.80 0.40
C PRO A 47 5.60 -5.43 -1.08
N GLY A 48 5.75 -4.14 -1.38
CA GLY A 48 5.82 -3.66 -2.77
C GLY A 48 4.47 -3.59 -3.51
N ALA A 49 3.35 -3.86 -2.82
CA ALA A 49 2.01 -3.72 -3.37
C ALA A 49 1.68 -2.29 -3.81
N TRP A 50 0.65 -2.19 -4.65
CA TRP A 50 0.11 -0.93 -5.13
C TRP A 50 -1.17 -0.55 -4.38
N LEU A 51 -1.29 0.73 -4.05
CA LEU A 51 -2.48 1.29 -3.42
C LEU A 51 -2.97 2.47 -4.26
N TYR A 52 -4.11 2.29 -4.91
CA TYR A 52 -4.83 3.37 -5.56
C TYR A 52 -5.88 3.93 -4.61
N LEU A 53 -5.92 5.24 -4.46
CA LEU A 53 -6.75 5.91 -3.47
C LEU A 53 -7.42 7.13 -4.10
N GLU A 54 -8.74 7.21 -3.95
CA GLU A 54 -9.55 8.39 -4.27
C GLU A 54 -9.99 9.10 -2.99
N SER A 55 -9.81 10.41 -2.93
CA SER A 55 -10.11 11.25 -1.77
C SER A 55 -10.60 12.64 -2.21
N PRO A 56 -11.30 13.41 -1.36
CA PRO A 56 -11.71 14.75 -1.71
C PRO A 56 -10.50 15.61 -2.06
N ALA A 57 -10.68 16.58 -2.95
CA ALA A 57 -9.63 17.54 -3.27
C ALA A 57 -9.07 18.19 -1.99
N GLY A 58 -7.75 18.23 -1.87
CA GLY A 58 -7.06 18.76 -0.68
C GLY A 58 -7.00 17.84 0.54
N HIS A 59 -7.62 16.65 0.49
CA HIS A 59 -7.48 15.63 1.53
C HIS A 59 -6.50 14.54 1.07
N ALA A 60 -5.38 14.39 1.80
CA ALA A 60 -4.44 13.29 1.61
C ALA A 60 -4.44 12.43 2.88
N PRO A 61 -4.91 11.17 2.81
CA PRO A 61 -4.86 10.28 3.96
C PRO A 61 -3.42 10.04 4.43
N ALA A 62 -3.26 9.88 5.74
CA ALA A 62 -1.96 9.57 6.32
C ALA A 62 -1.61 8.10 6.04
N LEU A 63 -0.51 7.90 5.32
CA LEU A 63 0.10 6.57 5.16
C LEU A 63 1.30 6.43 6.12
N PRO A 64 1.60 5.21 6.58
CA PRO A 64 2.81 4.94 7.33
C PRO A 64 4.08 5.36 6.55
N PRO A 65 5.20 5.57 7.24
CA PRO A 65 6.47 5.85 6.57
C PRO A 65 6.88 4.68 5.64
N GLY A 66 7.53 5.01 4.52
CA GLY A 66 8.02 4.05 3.53
C GLY A 66 7.08 3.81 2.35
N TRP A 67 5.87 4.38 2.37
CA TRP A 67 5.00 4.46 1.20
C TRP A 67 5.48 5.56 0.25
N GLU A 68 5.66 5.20 -1.02
CA GLU A 68 6.14 6.13 -2.06
C GLU A 68 4.97 6.57 -2.95
N LEU A 69 4.78 7.88 -3.10
CA LEU A 69 3.82 8.41 -4.06
C LEU A 69 4.36 8.23 -5.49
N HIS A 70 3.73 7.37 -6.26
CA HIS A 70 4.16 7.07 -7.63
C HIS A 70 3.50 7.98 -8.66
N ARG A 71 2.20 8.23 -8.51
CA ARG A 71 1.43 9.11 -9.38
C ARG A 71 0.31 9.74 -8.58
N HIS A 72 0.01 11.00 -8.81
CA HIS A 72 -1.22 11.62 -8.34
C HIS A 72 -1.81 12.49 -9.45
N GLY A 73 -3.07 12.84 -9.29
CA GLY A 73 -3.71 13.90 -10.01
C GLY A 73 -4.85 14.47 -9.19
N ASP A 74 -5.18 15.70 -9.52
CA ASP A 74 -6.16 16.48 -8.78
C ASP A 74 -7.15 17.04 -9.81
N THR A 75 -8.43 16.79 -9.57
CA THR A 75 -9.54 17.42 -10.26
C THR A 75 -10.15 18.49 -9.36
N ARG A 76 -11.22 19.17 -9.82
CA ARG A 76 -11.88 20.21 -9.00
C ARG A 76 -12.40 19.68 -7.66
N GLU A 77 -12.85 18.42 -7.62
CA GLU A 77 -13.58 17.88 -6.47
C GLU A 77 -12.88 16.65 -5.87
N VAL A 78 -12.07 15.94 -6.65
CA VAL A 78 -11.45 14.67 -6.25
C VAL A 78 -9.95 14.68 -6.53
N ARG A 79 -9.19 14.11 -5.60
CA ARG A 79 -7.79 13.75 -5.73
C ARG A 79 -7.69 12.24 -5.88
N TYR A 80 -6.90 11.79 -6.85
CA TYR A 80 -6.52 10.39 -6.97
C TYR A 80 -5.01 10.23 -6.81
N ALA A 81 -4.58 9.22 -6.06
CA ALA A 81 -3.18 8.96 -5.80
C ALA A 81 -2.89 7.47 -5.86
N LEU A 82 -1.79 7.12 -6.50
CA LEU A 82 -1.23 5.79 -6.60
C LEU A 82 0.06 5.76 -5.78
N TYR A 83 0.04 4.95 -4.72
CA TYR A 83 1.16 4.72 -3.84
C TYR A 83 1.75 3.33 -4.04
N ARG A 84 3.02 3.20 -3.73
CA ARG A 84 3.75 1.93 -3.70
C ARG A 84 4.16 1.62 -2.26
N ALA A 85 3.79 0.44 -1.79
CA ALA A 85 4.21 -0.06 -0.49
C ALA A 85 5.73 -0.26 -0.47
N PRO A 86 6.38 -0.15 0.69
CA PRO A 86 7.79 -0.47 0.80
C PRO A 86 8.02 -1.91 0.33
N GLY A 87 8.90 -2.07 -0.66
CA GLY A 87 9.32 -3.39 -1.12
C GLY A 87 10.00 -4.14 0.02
N ARG A 88 9.83 -5.46 0.07
CA ARG A 88 10.69 -6.28 0.93
C ARG A 88 12.11 -6.10 0.41
N ARG A 89 12.93 -5.34 1.15
CA ARG A 89 14.38 -5.36 0.92
C ARG A 89 14.84 -6.76 1.30
N VAL A 90 14.81 -7.68 0.34
CA VAL A 90 15.68 -8.85 0.39
C VAL A 90 17.06 -8.24 0.49
N ALA A 91 17.74 -8.54 1.59
CA ALA A 91 18.97 -7.89 1.97
C ALA A 91 19.91 -7.76 0.77
N ASP A 92 20.63 -6.64 0.77
CA ASP A 92 21.82 -6.32 0.01
C ASP A 92 22.96 -7.32 0.32
N THR A 93 22.70 -8.64 0.24
CA THR A 93 23.74 -9.66 0.32
C THR A 93 24.31 -9.89 -1.07
N LEU A 94 24.83 -8.83 -1.67
CA LEU A 94 26.02 -8.94 -2.49
C LEU A 94 27.21 -8.76 -1.53
N ASN A 95 27.43 -9.76 -0.66
CA ASN A 95 28.75 -9.97 -0.04
C ASN A 95 29.71 -10.44 -1.13
N GLY A 96 30.08 -9.51 -2.02
CA GLY A 96 31.12 -9.66 -3.02
C GLY A 96 32.45 -9.13 -2.49
N ASN A 97 33.00 -9.72 -1.43
CA ASN A 97 34.41 -9.54 -1.09
C ASN A 97 35.02 -10.78 -0.40
N VAL A 98 35.01 -11.93 -1.09
CA VAL A 98 36.08 -12.91 -0.83
C VAL A 98 37.37 -12.33 -1.41
N SER A 99 38.12 -11.61 -0.57
CA SER A 99 39.55 -11.43 -0.79
C SER A 99 40.21 -12.77 -0.45
N VAL A 100 40.40 -13.61 -1.47
CA VAL A 100 41.29 -14.75 -1.34
C VAL A 100 42.72 -14.20 -1.32
N ALA A 101 43.38 -14.31 -0.18
CA ALA A 101 44.81 -14.09 -0.10
C ALA A 101 45.49 -15.31 -0.72
N ILE A 102 46.21 -15.11 -1.83
CA ILE A 102 47.09 -16.12 -2.42
C ILE A 102 48.48 -15.87 -1.81
N PRO A 103 49.05 -16.80 -1.04
CA PRO A 103 50.46 -16.71 -0.66
C PRO A 103 51.34 -17.26 -1.79
N GLU A 104 52.40 -16.53 -2.13
CA GLU A 104 53.66 -17.08 -2.68
C GLU A 104 54.73 -17.03 -1.58
#